data_AF-A0A2Z4V2I1-F1
#
_entry.id   AF-A0A2Z4V2I1-F1
#
_cell.length_a   1.000
_cell.length_b   1.000
_cell.length_c   1.000
_cell.angle_alpha   90.00
_cell.angle_beta   90.00
_cell.angle_gamma   90.00
#
_symmetry.space_group_name_H-M   'P 1'
#
loop_
_entity.id
_entity.type
_entity.pdbx_description
1 polymer ?
#
loop_
_entity_poly.entity_id
_entity_poly.type
_entity_poly.pdbx_seq_one_letter_code
_entity_poly.pdbx_strand_id
1 'polypeptide(L)'
;MAISGLRRMFTRLALSAGTWALVVGMTASAASAAPAPVPGPGGDRSGVARYFSGPQGFAIPTVPCDPAGPSATDGILADQLNPQLQAKMAGYMNAYKVSCARMVTQAVKDRGLNQRAATIAIATVIVESSLNNYAQAVDYTSLGLFQQQDWWGSREERLNPAYATNAFFDEVERMYPGGSWNNEAIGEVCWNVQRPREDLRGLYAVEADDAMLIANALWSGTGATGPKHPYASGRVTTGRSADGRLEAFAAGADGVYHAWQTAVNGGWSQWRFEGGPRNAQLAVAANADGRLEVFALSDSTFDHMWQTAPGGSWSAWGNFGGGGYRLAAGNNADGRIEVFASNATGVFHRWQTAPSGGWANWEGVGGGPANSRLAVETAPDGRLEVFALSDSTFEHLYQTGVNGGWSAWENFGGGGHDLAAGYNQDGRLEVFASNANGVFHRWQTGPGSWSDWAGMGGISNAELTVSRSADGRVEVYAINANAAGHAWQTRPNAAFSEWATFGGGGTEIAAGNNADGRIEVFATSHAGVYHKWQTGFATWSDWAWLNDGGPAVN
;
A
#
# COMPACT_ATOMS: atom_id res chain seq x y z
N MET A 1 35.94 -9.50 58.72
CA MET A 1 35.77 -8.04 58.64
C MET A 1 36.69 -7.52 57.54
N ALA A 2 36.09 -6.90 56.52
CA ALA A 2 36.61 -5.99 55.50
C ALA A 2 37.76 -6.39 54.55
N ILE A 3 37.54 -5.98 53.29
CA ILE A 3 38.13 -6.34 51.99
C ILE A 3 38.54 -5.02 51.28
N SER A 4 39.45 -5.14 50.29
CA SER A 4 39.66 -4.29 49.07
C SER A 4 40.27 -2.89 49.21
N GLY A 5 41.09 -2.36 48.29
CA GLY A 5 41.56 -2.81 46.96
C GLY A 5 41.51 -1.65 45.93
N LEU A 6 42.52 -1.50 45.04
CA LEU A 6 42.40 -1.22 43.57
C LEU A 6 43.77 -1.00 42.86
N ARG A 7 43.85 -1.36 41.57
CA ARG A 7 45.03 -1.33 40.68
C ARG A 7 44.72 -0.62 39.34
N ARG A 8 45.66 0.24 38.87
CA ARG A 8 46.40 0.33 37.56
C ARG A 8 45.64 0.24 36.20
N MET A 9 46.09 0.77 35.04
CA MET A 9 47.11 1.75 34.58
C MET A 9 46.86 2.05 33.06
N PHE A 10 47.48 3.11 32.54
CA PHE A 10 47.42 3.70 31.17
C PHE A 10 48.18 2.94 30.06
N THR A 11 47.84 3.20 28.78
CA THR A 11 48.58 2.76 27.56
C THR A 11 48.91 3.95 26.63
N ARG A 12 50.11 3.95 26.00
CA ARG A 12 50.60 4.92 24.99
C ARG A 12 51.19 4.20 23.75
N LEU A 13 50.93 4.82 22.58
CA LEU A 13 51.68 4.99 21.31
C LEU A 13 52.44 3.86 20.56
N ALA A 14 52.37 4.04 19.23
CA ALA A 14 52.82 3.25 18.09
C ALA A 14 54.34 3.10 17.85
N LEU A 15 54.71 2.06 17.09
CA LEU A 15 55.85 2.04 16.15
C LEU A 15 55.67 0.96 15.06
N SER A 16 56.30 1.21 13.92
CA SER A 16 56.06 0.66 12.58
C SER A 16 57.14 -0.33 12.07
N ALA A 17 56.79 -1.09 11.02
CA ALA A 17 57.59 -1.56 9.86
C ALA A 17 58.05 -3.04 9.74
N GLY A 18 57.75 -3.63 8.55
CA GLY A 18 58.44 -4.72 7.81
C GLY A 18 58.40 -6.14 8.42
N THR A 19 58.35 -7.28 7.72
CA THR A 19 58.57 -7.64 6.30
C THR A 19 58.04 -9.09 6.10
N TRP A 20 57.74 -9.42 4.84
CA TRP A 20 57.33 -10.69 4.23
C TRP A 20 57.84 -12.02 4.83
N ALA A 21 56.94 -13.03 4.88
CA ALA A 21 57.27 -14.44 4.71
C ALA A 21 56.09 -15.23 4.10
N LEU A 22 56.38 -15.91 2.99
CA LEU A 22 55.50 -16.82 2.26
C LEU A 22 55.07 -18.02 3.12
N VAL A 23 53.80 -18.42 2.98
CA VAL A 23 53.39 -19.83 3.11
C VAL A 23 52.58 -20.20 1.88
N VAL A 24 53.12 -21.14 1.12
CA VAL A 24 52.49 -21.81 -0.01
C VAL A 24 51.49 -22.84 0.53
N GLY A 25 50.23 -22.73 0.10
CA GLY A 25 49.19 -23.74 0.32
C GLY A 25 48.33 -23.82 -0.94
N MET A 26 48.42 -24.96 -1.63
CA MET A 26 47.84 -25.25 -2.93
C MET A 26 46.32 -25.06 -2.97
N THR A 27 45.82 -24.33 -3.97
CA THR A 27 44.49 -24.59 -4.56
C THR A 27 44.59 -24.45 -6.08
N ALA A 28 43.97 -25.39 -6.78
CA ALA A 28 44.04 -25.55 -8.22
C ALA A 28 43.44 -24.34 -8.96
N SER A 29 44.09 -23.95 -10.05
CA SER A 29 43.59 -22.93 -10.97
C SER A 29 42.33 -23.43 -11.68
N ALA A 30 41.16 -22.94 -11.29
CA ALA A 30 40.01 -22.93 -12.18
C ALA A 30 40.23 -21.81 -13.19
N ALA A 31 40.48 -22.18 -14.45
CA ALA A 31 40.50 -21.23 -15.55
C ALA A 31 39.13 -20.54 -15.63
N SER A 32 39.10 -19.23 -15.36
CA SER A 32 37.93 -18.41 -15.64
C SER A 32 37.78 -18.33 -17.16
N ALA A 33 36.85 -19.08 -17.72
CA ALA A 33 36.39 -18.84 -19.08
C ALA A 33 35.74 -17.45 -19.09
N ALA A 34 36.36 -16.52 -19.83
CA ALA A 34 35.73 -15.24 -20.10
C ALA A 34 34.37 -15.49 -20.80
N PRO A 35 33.28 -14.82 -20.40
CA PRO A 35 32.01 -14.96 -21.10
C PRO A 35 32.19 -14.49 -22.56
N ALA A 36 31.70 -15.29 -23.50
CA ALA A 36 31.67 -14.92 -24.90
C ALA A 36 30.86 -13.62 -25.08
N PRO A 37 31.22 -12.75 -26.03
CA PRO A 37 30.54 -11.47 -26.22
C PRO A 37 29.08 -11.69 -26.62
N VAL A 38 28.18 -10.98 -25.94
CA VAL A 38 26.74 -10.97 -26.21
C VAL A 38 26.51 -10.39 -27.63
N PRO A 39 25.72 -11.05 -28.50
CA PRO A 39 25.38 -10.49 -29.80
C PRO A 39 24.45 -9.28 -29.62
N GLY A 40 24.76 -8.17 -30.31
CA GLY A 40 24.07 -6.89 -30.19
C GLY A 40 22.56 -6.92 -30.50
N PRO A 41 21.82 -5.86 -30.13
CA PRO A 41 20.37 -5.81 -30.24
C PRO A 41 19.98 -5.62 -31.70
N GLY A 42 19.25 -6.59 -32.26
CA GLY A 42 18.78 -6.53 -33.65
C GLY A 42 18.39 -7.85 -34.31
N GLY A 43 18.57 -9.00 -33.66
CA GLY A 43 18.09 -10.29 -34.18
C GLY A 43 16.83 -10.76 -33.45
N ASP A 44 15.76 -11.05 -34.19
CA ASP A 44 14.50 -11.64 -33.70
C ASP A 44 14.76 -12.98 -32.98
N ARG A 45 14.41 -13.04 -31.69
CA ARG A 45 14.69 -14.16 -30.75
C ARG A 45 13.41 -14.70 -30.10
N SER A 46 12.44 -15.15 -30.90
CA SER A 46 11.32 -15.95 -30.38
C SER A 46 11.06 -17.16 -31.26
N GLY A 47 10.50 -18.22 -30.67
CA GLY A 47 10.12 -19.44 -31.39
C GLY A 47 9.04 -19.21 -32.47
N VAL A 48 8.38 -18.04 -32.48
CA VAL A 48 7.21 -17.78 -33.32
C VAL A 48 7.29 -16.49 -34.17
N ALA A 49 8.24 -15.58 -33.94
CA ALA A 49 8.28 -14.27 -34.63
C ALA A 49 8.79 -14.29 -36.08
N ARG A 50 9.17 -15.44 -36.65
CA ARG A 50 9.69 -15.48 -38.03
C ARG A 50 8.64 -15.19 -39.12
N TYR A 51 7.36 -14.97 -38.78
CA TYR A 51 6.31 -14.77 -39.78
C TYR A 51 5.80 -13.34 -39.99
N PHE A 52 6.16 -12.34 -39.16
CA PHE A 52 5.49 -11.02 -39.25
C PHE A 52 6.37 -9.77 -39.07
N SER A 53 7.64 -9.81 -39.48
CA SER A 53 8.44 -8.59 -39.65
C SER A 53 8.26 -8.01 -41.07
N GLY A 54 7.11 -7.36 -41.30
CA GLY A 54 6.84 -6.59 -42.52
C GLY A 54 5.79 -5.51 -42.29
N PRO A 55 5.75 -4.42 -43.10
CA PRO A 55 4.97 -3.21 -42.80
C PRO A 55 3.44 -3.37 -42.82
N GLN A 56 2.91 -4.57 -43.07
CA GLN A 56 1.48 -4.92 -43.01
C GLN A 56 1.23 -6.37 -42.52
N GLY A 57 1.95 -6.82 -41.49
CA GLY A 57 1.77 -8.18 -40.93
C GLY A 57 0.51 -8.31 -40.07
N PHE A 58 -0.37 -9.28 -40.37
CA PHE A 58 -1.55 -9.61 -39.57
C PHE A 58 -1.13 -9.93 -38.11
N ALA A 59 -1.55 -9.10 -37.15
CA ALA A 59 -1.32 -9.38 -35.74
C ALA A 59 -2.02 -10.71 -35.36
N ILE A 60 -1.29 -11.62 -34.72
CA ILE A 60 -1.87 -12.88 -34.22
C ILE A 60 -2.97 -12.51 -33.22
N PRO A 61 -4.23 -12.97 -33.42
CA PRO A 61 -5.33 -12.63 -32.52
C PRO A 61 -5.02 -13.04 -31.09
N THR A 62 -5.31 -12.16 -30.14
CA THR A 62 -5.16 -12.40 -28.70
C THR A 62 -6.52 -12.46 -28.03
N VAL A 63 -6.65 -13.25 -26.95
CA VAL A 63 -7.78 -13.16 -26.01
C VAL A 63 -7.38 -12.40 -24.74
N PRO A 64 -8.35 -11.84 -23.99
CA PRO A 64 -8.08 -11.29 -22.66
C PRO A 64 -7.48 -12.34 -21.73
N CYS A 65 -6.50 -11.93 -20.91
CA CYS A 65 -5.95 -12.78 -19.85
C CYS A 65 -6.83 -12.73 -18.59
N ASP A 66 -7.33 -11.54 -18.29
CA ASP A 66 -8.38 -11.30 -17.30
C ASP A 66 -9.72 -11.18 -18.03
N PRO A 67 -10.77 -11.94 -17.66
CA PRO A 67 -12.11 -11.75 -18.22
C PRO A 67 -12.64 -10.32 -18.09
N ALA A 68 -12.21 -9.56 -17.08
CA ALA A 68 -12.55 -8.15 -16.89
C ALA A 68 -11.71 -7.20 -17.78
N GLY A 69 -10.70 -7.74 -18.47
CA GLY A 69 -9.76 -6.99 -19.29
C GLY A 69 -8.70 -6.23 -18.46
N PRO A 70 -7.85 -5.44 -19.14
CA PRO A 70 -6.83 -4.64 -18.49
C PRO A 70 -7.43 -3.52 -17.63
N SER A 71 -6.88 -3.32 -16.44
CA SER A 71 -7.24 -2.22 -15.53
C SER A 71 -6.37 -0.97 -15.76
N ALA A 72 -6.79 0.16 -15.19
CA ALA A 72 -5.96 1.38 -15.16
C ALA A 72 -4.65 1.15 -14.39
N THR A 73 -4.69 0.35 -13.32
CA THR A 73 -3.50 -0.06 -12.55
C THR A 73 -2.52 -0.85 -13.41
N ASP A 74 -3.03 -1.72 -14.29
CA ASP A 74 -2.19 -2.45 -15.25
C ASP A 74 -1.47 -1.48 -16.21
N GLY A 75 -2.12 -0.37 -16.58
CA GLY A 75 -1.52 0.70 -17.40
C GLY A 75 -0.42 1.47 -16.66
N ILE A 76 -0.69 1.92 -15.44
CA ILE A 76 0.29 2.64 -14.62
C ILE A 76 1.52 1.77 -14.34
N LEU A 77 1.29 0.49 -14.00
CA LEU A 77 2.39 -0.44 -13.75
C LEU A 77 3.19 -0.72 -15.02
N ALA A 78 2.56 -0.72 -16.20
CA ALA A 78 3.29 -0.82 -17.47
C ALA A 78 4.23 0.37 -17.67
N ASP A 79 3.74 1.60 -17.43
CA ASP A 79 4.53 2.82 -17.55
C ASP A 79 5.70 2.85 -16.57
N GLN A 80 5.51 2.33 -15.35
CA GLN A 80 6.57 2.22 -14.33
C GLN A 80 7.63 1.18 -14.70
N LEU A 81 7.22 0.03 -15.24
CA LEU A 81 8.13 -1.07 -15.58
C LEU A 81 8.95 -0.77 -16.84
N ASN A 82 8.35 -0.17 -17.86
CA ASN A 82 8.99 0.10 -19.15
C ASN A 82 10.41 0.70 -19.10
N PRO A 83 10.70 1.73 -18.28
CA PRO A 83 12.05 2.29 -18.17
C PRO A 83 13.04 1.45 -17.35
N GLN A 84 12.57 0.46 -16.59
CA GLN A 84 13.38 -0.36 -15.70
C GLN A 84 13.87 -1.64 -16.38
N LEU A 85 13.04 -2.20 -17.27
CA LEU A 85 13.34 -3.41 -18.03
C LEU A 85 14.47 -3.19 -19.03
N GLN A 86 15.32 -4.20 -19.23
CA GLN A 86 16.52 -4.15 -20.07
C GLN A 86 16.54 -5.17 -21.21
N ALA A 87 15.60 -6.11 -21.21
CA ALA A 87 15.51 -7.21 -22.16
C ALA A 87 14.30 -7.05 -23.10
N LYS A 88 13.67 -8.15 -23.54
CA LYS A 88 12.70 -8.16 -24.63
C LYS A 88 11.47 -7.28 -24.38
N MET A 89 11.11 -7.08 -23.11
CA MET A 89 9.92 -6.32 -22.72
C MET A 89 10.17 -4.82 -22.46
N ALA A 90 11.42 -4.37 -22.53
CA ALA A 90 11.77 -2.95 -22.34
C ALA A 90 11.06 -2.03 -23.34
N GLY A 91 10.24 -1.11 -22.84
CA GLY A 91 9.43 -0.21 -23.67
C GLY A 91 8.24 -0.86 -24.39
N TYR A 92 7.98 -2.14 -24.16
CA TYR A 92 6.89 -2.89 -24.81
C TYR A 92 5.79 -3.34 -23.84
N MET A 93 5.89 -3.02 -22.54
CA MET A 93 4.82 -3.25 -21.58
C MET A 93 3.65 -2.30 -21.86
N ASN A 94 2.44 -2.81 -21.73
CA ASN A 94 1.20 -2.03 -21.77
C ASN A 94 0.18 -2.69 -20.81
N ALA A 95 -0.96 -2.04 -20.60
CA ALA A 95 -1.98 -2.54 -19.68
C ALA A 95 -2.38 -4.00 -19.98
N TYR A 96 -2.48 -4.38 -21.26
CA TYR A 96 -2.81 -5.76 -21.65
C TYR A 96 -1.73 -6.75 -21.18
N LYS A 97 -0.46 -6.49 -21.46
CA LYS A 97 0.65 -7.38 -21.05
C LYS A 97 0.81 -7.45 -19.54
N VAL A 98 0.58 -6.35 -18.83
CA VAL A 98 0.56 -6.34 -17.37
C VAL A 98 -0.61 -7.14 -16.83
N SER A 99 -1.82 -7.04 -17.42
CA SER A 99 -2.95 -7.90 -17.03
C SER A 99 -2.65 -9.39 -17.21
N CYS A 100 -1.89 -9.76 -18.24
CA CYS A 100 -1.45 -11.13 -18.46
C CYS A 100 -0.42 -11.59 -17.43
N ALA A 101 0.61 -10.78 -17.17
CA ALA A 101 1.59 -11.06 -16.12
C ALA A 101 0.94 -11.15 -14.73
N ARG A 102 -0.07 -10.30 -14.47
CA ARG A 102 -0.87 -10.30 -13.24
C ARG A 102 -1.63 -11.61 -13.07
N MET A 103 -2.33 -12.09 -14.09
CA MET A 103 -3.08 -13.36 -14.02
C MET A 103 -2.16 -14.58 -13.85
N VAL A 104 -0.96 -14.57 -14.46
CA VAL A 104 0.07 -15.59 -14.22
C VAL A 104 0.54 -15.54 -12.77
N THR A 105 0.88 -14.35 -12.27
CA THR A 105 1.33 -14.16 -10.88
C THR A 105 0.26 -14.55 -9.86
N GLN A 106 -1.01 -14.24 -10.15
CA GLN A 106 -2.16 -14.60 -9.31
C GLN A 106 -2.32 -16.12 -9.22
N ALA A 107 -2.24 -16.83 -10.35
CA ALA A 107 -2.32 -18.29 -10.36
C ALA A 107 -1.19 -18.96 -9.56
N VAL A 108 0.02 -18.39 -9.56
CA VAL A 108 1.13 -18.84 -8.70
C VAL A 108 0.81 -18.66 -7.21
N LYS A 109 0.22 -17.52 -6.84
CA LYS A 109 -0.22 -17.24 -5.46
C LYS A 109 -1.34 -18.18 -5.03
N ASP A 110 -2.33 -18.41 -5.90
CA ASP A 110 -3.46 -19.31 -5.64
C ASP A 110 -3.02 -20.76 -5.43
N ARG A 111 -1.93 -21.16 -6.10
CA ARG A 111 -1.28 -22.47 -5.91
C ARG A 111 -0.44 -22.55 -4.63
N GLY A 112 -0.28 -21.47 -3.87
CA GLY A 112 0.51 -21.42 -2.64
C GLY A 112 2.02 -21.45 -2.86
N LEU A 113 2.50 -21.14 -4.07
CA LEU A 113 3.92 -21.06 -4.39
C LEU A 113 4.52 -19.70 -4.01
N ASN A 114 5.84 -19.56 -4.09
CA ASN A 114 6.56 -18.35 -3.68
C ASN A 114 6.84 -17.39 -4.86
N GLN A 115 7.39 -16.21 -4.55
CA GLN A 115 7.70 -15.17 -5.53
C GLN A 115 8.65 -15.61 -6.64
N ARG A 116 9.55 -16.53 -6.32
CA ARG A 116 10.49 -17.11 -7.29
C ARG A 116 9.74 -17.94 -8.34
N ALA A 117 8.67 -18.64 -7.96
CA ALA A 117 7.81 -19.31 -8.93
C ALA A 117 7.16 -18.31 -9.90
N ALA A 118 6.68 -17.15 -9.43
CA ALA A 118 6.14 -16.12 -10.33
C ALA A 118 7.21 -15.60 -11.30
N THR A 119 8.45 -15.44 -10.84
CA THR A 119 9.58 -15.08 -11.71
C THR A 119 9.82 -16.13 -12.80
N ILE A 120 9.80 -17.41 -12.46
CA ILE A 120 9.98 -18.52 -13.42
C ILE A 120 8.84 -18.53 -14.46
N ALA A 121 7.59 -18.37 -14.00
CA ALA A 121 6.43 -18.33 -14.89
C ALA A 121 6.48 -17.13 -15.84
N ILE A 122 6.79 -15.93 -15.32
CA ILE A 122 6.89 -14.70 -16.11
C ILE A 122 8.03 -14.79 -17.14
N ALA A 123 9.21 -15.27 -16.75
CA ALA A 123 10.32 -15.49 -17.69
C ALA A 123 9.92 -16.41 -18.83
N THR A 124 9.14 -17.45 -18.52
CA THR A 124 8.61 -18.39 -19.52
C THR A 124 7.69 -17.67 -20.51
N VAL A 125 6.66 -16.98 -20.04
CA VAL A 125 5.66 -16.34 -20.93
C VAL A 125 6.21 -15.13 -21.69
N ILE A 126 7.29 -14.49 -21.22
CA ILE A 126 8.01 -13.47 -22.01
C ILE A 126 8.67 -14.11 -23.23
N VAL A 127 9.38 -15.23 -23.05
CA VAL A 127 10.05 -15.92 -24.15
C VAL A 127 9.03 -16.48 -25.14
N GLU A 128 8.03 -17.20 -24.64
CA GLU A 128 7.05 -17.92 -25.46
C GLU A 128 6.14 -16.99 -26.25
N SER A 129 5.58 -15.98 -25.59
CA SER A 129 4.50 -15.19 -26.19
C SER A 129 4.73 -13.68 -26.15
N SER A 130 5.80 -13.23 -25.49
CA SER A 130 5.99 -11.81 -25.17
C SER A 130 4.81 -11.26 -24.36
N LEU A 131 4.29 -12.05 -23.41
CA LEU A 131 3.12 -11.73 -22.59
C LEU A 131 1.82 -11.54 -23.40
N ASN A 132 1.64 -12.27 -24.50
CA ASN A 132 0.41 -12.23 -25.30
C ASN A 132 -0.35 -13.57 -25.24
N ASN A 133 -1.63 -13.53 -24.92
CA ASN A 133 -2.45 -14.75 -24.88
C ASN A 133 -3.00 -15.07 -26.27
N TYR A 134 -2.18 -15.68 -27.12
CA TYR A 134 -2.49 -15.93 -28.53
C TYR A 134 -3.64 -16.94 -28.68
N ALA A 135 -4.72 -16.48 -29.30
CA ALA A 135 -5.93 -17.24 -29.59
C ALA A 135 -5.76 -18.18 -30.80
N GLN A 136 -4.75 -17.94 -31.63
CA GLN A 136 -4.53 -18.67 -32.86
C GLN A 136 -3.20 -19.43 -32.79
N ALA A 137 -3.25 -20.72 -33.14
CA ALA A 137 -2.05 -21.51 -33.28
C ALA A 137 -1.34 -21.11 -34.56
N VAL A 138 -0.10 -20.67 -34.41
CA VAL A 138 0.78 -20.24 -35.50
C VAL A 138 1.96 -21.19 -35.69
N ASP A 139 2.26 -22.01 -34.69
CA ASP A 139 3.20 -23.12 -34.76
C ASP A 139 2.55 -24.38 -34.15
N TYR A 140 2.34 -25.40 -34.99
CA TYR A 140 1.57 -26.62 -34.66
C TYR A 140 0.22 -26.32 -33.98
N THR A 141 0.04 -26.79 -32.73
CA THR A 141 -1.16 -26.58 -31.94
C THR A 141 -0.95 -25.59 -30.79
N SER A 142 0.21 -24.92 -30.71
CA SER A 142 0.56 -24.03 -29.60
C SER A 142 -0.40 -22.87 -29.43
N LEU A 143 -0.90 -22.67 -28.22
CA LEU A 143 -1.81 -21.59 -27.86
C LEU A 143 -1.42 -20.92 -26.54
N GLY A 144 -1.94 -19.70 -26.37
CA GLY A 144 -1.94 -18.98 -25.09
C GLY A 144 -0.57 -18.52 -24.59
N LEU A 145 -0.53 -18.07 -23.34
CA LEU A 145 0.65 -17.38 -22.77
C LEU A 145 1.93 -18.22 -22.76
N PHE A 146 1.79 -19.52 -22.50
CA PHE A 146 2.88 -20.50 -22.43
C PHE A 146 3.13 -21.23 -23.75
N GLN A 147 2.39 -20.91 -24.82
CA GLN A 147 2.48 -21.61 -26.12
C GLN A 147 2.35 -23.14 -26.01
N GLN A 148 1.47 -23.60 -25.12
CA GLN A 148 1.26 -25.02 -24.82
C GLN A 148 0.55 -25.73 -25.99
N GLN A 149 1.02 -26.94 -26.32
CA GLN A 149 0.44 -27.83 -27.33
C GLN A 149 -0.81 -28.55 -26.78
N ASP A 150 -1.61 -29.17 -27.65
CA ASP A 150 -2.88 -29.85 -27.31
C ASP A 150 -2.78 -30.95 -26.25
N TRP A 151 -1.63 -31.62 -26.10
CA TRP A 151 -1.41 -32.59 -25.03
C TRP A 151 -1.35 -31.97 -23.61
N TRP A 152 -1.24 -30.64 -23.49
CA TRP A 152 -1.35 -29.93 -22.21
C TRP A 152 -2.78 -29.64 -21.80
N GLY A 153 -3.76 -29.78 -22.70
CA GLY A 153 -5.17 -29.50 -22.42
C GLY A 153 -5.97 -29.07 -23.66
N SER A 154 -7.28 -28.90 -23.47
CA SER A 154 -8.19 -28.35 -24.47
C SER A 154 -7.81 -26.91 -24.88
N ARG A 155 -8.44 -26.40 -25.94
CA ARG A 155 -8.22 -25.03 -26.41
C ARG A 155 -8.60 -24.01 -25.33
N GLU A 156 -9.75 -24.20 -24.70
CA GLU A 156 -10.28 -23.33 -23.64
C GLU A 156 -9.36 -23.32 -22.42
N GLU A 157 -8.85 -24.49 -22.03
CA GLU A 157 -7.90 -24.64 -20.93
C GLU A 157 -6.56 -23.94 -21.20
N ARG A 158 -5.99 -24.11 -22.40
CA ARG A 158 -4.69 -23.50 -22.76
C ARG A 158 -4.77 -21.98 -22.97
N LEU A 159 -5.95 -21.44 -23.26
CA LEU A 159 -6.20 -20.00 -23.31
C LEU A 159 -6.53 -19.39 -21.94
N ASN A 160 -6.79 -20.20 -20.92
CA ASN A 160 -7.04 -19.74 -19.56
C ASN A 160 -5.70 -19.60 -18.80
N PRO A 161 -5.29 -18.37 -18.40
CA PRO A 161 -4.00 -18.18 -17.72
C PRO A 161 -3.84 -18.96 -16.42
N ALA A 162 -4.92 -19.16 -15.66
CA ALA A 162 -4.86 -19.90 -14.40
C ALA A 162 -4.60 -21.40 -14.65
N TYR A 163 -5.30 -21.99 -15.62
CA TYR A 163 -5.06 -23.39 -15.99
C TYR A 163 -3.66 -23.57 -16.57
N ALA A 164 -3.28 -22.76 -17.57
CA ALA A 164 -2.00 -22.91 -18.26
C ALA A 164 -0.80 -22.76 -17.29
N THR A 165 -0.90 -21.82 -16.33
CA THR A 165 0.12 -21.65 -15.28
C THR A 165 0.18 -22.88 -14.36
N ASN A 166 -0.96 -23.42 -13.94
CA ASN A 166 -1.00 -24.62 -13.09
C ASN A 166 -0.43 -25.85 -13.81
N ALA A 167 -0.80 -26.07 -15.07
CA ALA A 167 -0.27 -27.17 -15.87
C ALA A 167 1.25 -27.07 -16.01
N PHE A 168 1.78 -25.86 -16.25
CA PHE A 168 3.23 -25.62 -16.24
C PHE A 168 3.88 -26.03 -14.91
N PHE A 169 3.30 -25.66 -13.77
CA PHE A 169 3.84 -26.03 -12.46
C PHE A 169 3.67 -27.51 -12.10
N ASP A 170 2.67 -28.21 -12.64
CA ASP A 170 2.57 -29.67 -12.52
C ASP A 170 3.82 -30.35 -13.13
N GLU A 171 4.29 -29.85 -14.28
CA GLU A 171 5.50 -30.36 -14.93
C GLU A 171 6.78 -29.93 -14.18
N VAL A 172 6.84 -28.69 -13.67
CA VAL A 172 7.94 -28.23 -12.79
C VAL A 172 8.08 -29.16 -11.59
N GLU A 173 6.99 -29.45 -10.87
CA GLU A 173 6.99 -30.30 -9.68
C GLU A 173 7.35 -31.76 -10.01
N ARG A 174 6.95 -32.26 -11.19
CA ARG A 174 7.34 -33.59 -11.68
C ARG A 174 8.84 -33.69 -11.97
N MET A 175 9.43 -32.64 -12.53
CA MET A 175 10.87 -32.60 -12.86
C MET A 175 11.76 -32.29 -11.65
N TYR A 176 11.26 -31.48 -10.73
CA TYR A 176 11.98 -30.97 -9.58
C TYR A 176 11.26 -31.35 -8.27
N PRO A 177 11.24 -32.65 -7.92
CA PRO A 177 10.55 -33.12 -6.73
C PRO A 177 11.13 -32.49 -5.46
N GLY A 178 10.28 -32.31 -4.45
CA GLY A 178 10.66 -31.70 -3.18
C GLY A 178 10.94 -30.19 -3.26
N GLY A 179 10.53 -29.52 -4.35
CA GLY A 179 10.72 -28.08 -4.52
C GLY A 179 12.16 -27.68 -4.89
N SER A 180 12.95 -28.62 -5.42
CA SER A 180 14.36 -28.42 -5.77
C SER A 180 14.59 -27.33 -6.83
N TRP A 181 13.56 -27.01 -7.62
CA TRP A 181 13.54 -25.87 -8.56
C TRP A 181 13.84 -24.52 -7.89
N ASN A 182 13.62 -24.39 -6.57
CA ASN A 182 13.95 -23.17 -5.84
C ASN A 182 15.44 -22.84 -5.87
N ASN A 183 16.30 -23.85 -5.98
CA ASN A 183 17.74 -23.70 -5.96
C ASN A 183 18.36 -23.74 -7.36
N GLU A 184 17.56 -23.97 -8.39
CA GLU A 184 18.01 -24.07 -9.78
C GLU A 184 17.98 -22.70 -10.48
N ALA A 185 18.79 -22.53 -11.52
CA ALA A 185 18.75 -21.32 -12.34
C ALA A 185 17.38 -21.18 -13.04
N ILE A 186 16.78 -19.98 -13.00
CA ILE A 186 15.43 -19.74 -13.55
C ILE A 186 15.33 -20.22 -15.00
N GLY A 187 16.32 -19.85 -15.84
CA GLY A 187 16.31 -20.22 -17.25
C GLY A 187 16.40 -21.73 -17.49
N GLU A 188 17.07 -22.47 -16.61
CA GLU A 188 17.17 -23.94 -16.69
C GLU A 188 15.85 -24.60 -16.31
N VAL A 189 15.14 -24.08 -15.29
CA VAL A 189 13.80 -24.56 -14.95
C VAL A 189 12.83 -24.34 -16.12
N CYS A 190 12.82 -23.14 -16.70
CA CYS A 190 11.97 -22.81 -17.85
C CYS A 190 12.26 -23.72 -19.05
N TRP A 191 13.54 -23.89 -19.40
CA TRP A 191 13.95 -24.71 -20.55
C TRP A 191 13.62 -26.19 -20.38
N ASN A 192 13.86 -26.77 -19.19
CA ASN A 192 13.57 -28.18 -18.95
C ASN A 192 12.07 -28.49 -19.06
N VAL A 193 11.22 -27.57 -18.62
CA VAL A 193 9.75 -27.74 -18.67
C VAL A 193 9.21 -27.53 -20.09
N GLN A 194 9.63 -26.46 -20.78
CA GLN A 194 9.12 -26.15 -22.11
C GLN A 194 9.76 -26.97 -23.22
N ARG A 195 10.99 -27.45 -23.02
CA ARG A 195 11.78 -28.23 -23.97
C ARG A 195 11.80 -27.64 -25.38
N PRO A 196 12.10 -26.34 -25.55
CA PRO A 196 12.30 -25.80 -26.88
C PRO A 196 13.56 -26.38 -27.52
N ARG A 197 13.81 -26.05 -28.79
CA ARG A 197 15.04 -26.45 -29.50
C ARG A 197 16.30 -26.00 -28.71
N GLU A 198 17.36 -26.80 -28.73
CA GLU A 198 18.59 -26.58 -27.94
C GLU A 198 19.22 -25.19 -28.21
N ASP A 199 19.09 -24.68 -29.43
CA ASP A 199 19.60 -23.35 -29.82
C ASP A 199 18.91 -22.19 -29.08
N LEU A 200 17.81 -22.45 -28.37
CA LEU A 200 17.02 -21.45 -27.63
C LEU A 200 17.25 -21.48 -26.11
N ARG A 201 18.08 -22.40 -25.59
CA ARG A 201 18.26 -22.63 -24.15
C ARG A 201 18.59 -21.38 -23.33
N GLY A 202 19.43 -20.50 -23.87
CA GLY A 202 19.83 -19.27 -23.18
C GLY A 202 18.76 -18.17 -23.09
N LEU A 203 17.65 -18.28 -23.82
CA LEU A 203 16.69 -17.17 -23.94
C LEU A 203 15.95 -16.87 -22.63
N TYR A 204 15.53 -17.88 -21.87
CA TYR A 204 14.86 -17.64 -20.59
C TYR A 204 15.79 -17.01 -19.54
N ALA A 205 17.08 -17.33 -19.60
CA ALA A 205 18.06 -16.74 -18.69
C ALA A 205 18.26 -15.24 -18.95
N VAL A 206 18.15 -14.79 -20.21
CA VAL A 206 18.22 -13.36 -20.57
C VAL A 206 17.05 -12.58 -19.98
N GLU A 207 15.87 -13.19 -19.92
CA GLU A 207 14.66 -12.53 -19.42
C GLU A 207 14.49 -12.65 -17.90
N ALA A 208 15.35 -13.41 -17.20
CA ALA A 208 15.14 -13.76 -15.80
C ALA A 208 15.15 -12.54 -14.85
N ASP A 209 16.03 -11.57 -15.08
CA ASP A 209 16.13 -10.37 -14.25
C ASP A 209 14.94 -9.43 -14.47
N ASP A 210 14.54 -9.21 -15.73
CA ASP A 210 13.34 -8.45 -16.10
C ASP A 210 12.06 -9.13 -15.58
N ALA A 211 11.98 -10.45 -15.70
CA ALA A 211 10.89 -11.24 -15.15
C ALA A 211 10.80 -11.11 -13.63
N MET A 212 11.94 -11.01 -12.94
CA MET A 212 11.98 -10.78 -11.50
C MET A 212 11.48 -9.39 -11.16
N LEU A 213 11.81 -8.34 -11.93
CA LEU A 213 11.27 -6.99 -11.72
C LEU A 213 9.74 -6.97 -11.89
N ILE A 214 9.22 -7.59 -12.95
CA ILE A 214 7.78 -7.70 -13.20
C ILE A 214 7.10 -8.53 -12.10
N ALA A 215 7.68 -9.68 -11.75
CA ALA A 215 7.17 -10.53 -10.70
C ALA A 215 7.16 -9.81 -9.36
N ASN A 216 8.20 -9.07 -9.00
CA ASN A 216 8.27 -8.33 -7.74
C ASN A 216 7.18 -7.26 -7.64
N ALA A 217 6.97 -6.51 -8.73
CA ALA A 217 5.94 -5.48 -8.76
C ALA A 217 4.53 -6.08 -8.59
N LEU A 218 4.25 -7.23 -9.21
CA LEU A 218 2.96 -7.93 -9.10
C LEU A 218 2.83 -8.80 -7.83
N TRP A 219 3.95 -9.29 -7.30
CA TRP A 219 3.99 -10.12 -6.11
C TRP A 219 3.61 -9.30 -4.87
N SER A 220 4.11 -8.07 -4.82
CA SER A 220 3.81 -7.09 -3.79
C SER A 220 2.37 -6.56 -3.84
N GLY A 221 1.60 -6.88 -4.89
CA GLY A 221 0.17 -6.52 -4.98
C GLY A 221 -0.57 -7.18 -6.15
N THR A 222 -1.31 -8.25 -5.83
CA THR A 222 -2.56 -8.80 -6.42
C THR A 222 -2.59 -10.30 -6.10
N GLY A 223 -3.33 -10.71 -5.06
CA GLY A 223 -3.35 -12.07 -4.51
C GLY A 223 -4.57 -12.35 -3.63
N ALA A 224 -5.60 -13.02 -4.18
CA ALA A 224 -6.57 -13.94 -3.54
C ALA A 224 -7.27 -13.57 -2.21
N THR A 225 -7.24 -12.31 -1.84
CA THR A 225 -8.25 -11.64 -1.01
C THR A 225 -8.66 -10.43 -1.88
N GLY A 226 -9.91 -9.96 -1.83
CA GLY A 226 -10.29 -8.73 -2.57
C GLY A 226 -9.22 -7.65 -2.41
N PRO A 227 -8.98 -6.81 -3.44
CA PRO A 227 -7.70 -6.12 -3.59
C PRO A 227 -7.29 -5.46 -2.27
N LYS A 228 -6.18 -5.91 -1.68
CA LYS A 228 -5.45 -5.04 -0.77
C LYS A 228 -4.92 -3.93 -1.65
N HIS A 229 -5.51 -2.75 -1.55
CA HIS A 229 -5.05 -1.59 -2.31
C HIS A 229 -3.54 -1.41 -2.19
N PRO A 230 -2.84 -1.13 -3.30
CA PRO A 230 -1.38 -1.12 -3.37
C PRO A 230 -0.72 0.06 -2.63
N TYR A 231 -1.51 0.96 -2.04
CA TYR A 231 -1.01 1.98 -1.14
C TYR A 231 -1.37 1.58 0.28
N ALA A 232 -0.37 1.45 1.14
CA ALA A 232 -0.63 1.53 2.57
C ALA A 232 -0.93 3.00 2.86
N SER A 233 -2.16 3.44 2.59
CA SER A 233 -2.73 4.75 2.91
C SER A 233 -3.18 4.84 4.35
N GLY A 234 -2.96 5.98 5.01
CA GLY A 234 -3.08 6.27 6.45
C GLY A 234 -1.73 6.35 7.18
N ARG A 235 -0.65 6.66 6.44
CA ARG A 235 0.72 6.75 6.97
C ARG A 235 1.11 8.13 7.49
N VAL A 236 0.23 9.13 7.39
CA VAL A 236 0.37 10.41 8.09
C VAL A 236 -0.88 10.69 8.90
N THR A 237 -0.72 11.18 10.11
CA THR A 237 -1.82 11.64 10.94
C THR A 237 -1.37 12.81 11.79
N THR A 238 -2.31 13.57 12.35
CA THR A 238 -2.00 14.69 13.23
C THR A 238 -2.95 14.75 14.42
N GLY A 239 -2.42 15.15 15.56
CA GLY A 239 -3.18 15.39 16.79
C GLY A 239 -2.82 16.75 17.37
N ARG A 240 -3.77 17.37 18.08
CA ARG A 240 -3.50 18.59 18.84
C ARG A 240 -3.24 18.22 20.29
N SER A 241 -2.04 18.51 20.77
CA SER A 241 -1.68 18.37 22.18
C SER A 241 -2.54 19.30 23.05
N ALA A 242 -2.71 18.97 24.33
CA ALA A 242 -3.53 19.78 25.26
C ALA A 242 -3.06 21.24 25.42
N ASP A 243 -1.79 21.52 25.10
CA ASP A 243 -1.23 22.88 25.09
C ASP A 243 -1.56 23.68 23.81
N GLY A 244 -2.33 23.11 22.90
CA GLY A 244 -2.79 23.75 21.66
C GLY A 244 -1.87 23.57 20.47
N ARG A 245 -0.70 22.94 20.63
CA ARG A 245 0.24 22.70 19.52
C ARG A 245 -0.20 21.50 18.69
N LEU A 246 -0.08 21.61 17.37
CA LEU A 246 -0.21 20.44 16.48
C LEU A 246 1.05 19.57 16.56
N GLU A 247 0.84 18.27 16.45
CA GLU A 247 1.87 17.24 16.33
C GLU A 247 1.48 16.32 15.17
N ALA A 248 2.43 16.07 14.28
CA ALA A 248 2.26 15.26 13.08
C ALA A 248 3.10 13.99 13.23
N PHE A 249 2.56 12.88 12.76
CA PHE A 249 3.20 11.56 12.79
C PHE A 249 3.23 10.99 11.38
N ALA A 250 4.33 10.36 11.02
CA ALA A 250 4.49 9.71 9.72
C ALA A 250 5.19 8.35 9.84
N ALA A 251 4.74 7.36 9.08
CA ALA A 251 5.33 6.02 9.08
C ALA A 251 6.08 5.74 7.76
N GLY A 252 7.40 5.68 7.86
CA GLY A 252 8.30 5.33 6.77
C GLY A 252 8.60 3.83 6.68
N ALA A 253 9.51 3.47 5.78
CA ALA A 253 9.96 2.09 5.58
C ALA A 253 10.67 1.46 6.80
N ASP A 254 11.16 2.29 7.71
CA ASP A 254 12.00 1.94 8.85
C ASP A 254 11.31 2.14 10.21
N GLY A 255 10.21 2.89 10.27
CA GLY A 255 9.38 3.03 11.46
C GLY A 255 8.59 4.34 11.48
N VAL A 256 8.15 4.72 12.66
CA VAL A 256 7.33 5.91 12.93
C VAL A 256 8.21 7.09 13.34
N TYR A 257 7.88 8.25 12.79
CA TYR A 257 8.47 9.54 13.09
C TYR A 257 7.40 10.50 13.57
N HIS A 258 7.81 11.51 14.33
CA HIS A 258 6.93 12.61 14.68
C HIS A 258 7.64 13.97 14.63
N ALA A 259 6.86 15.02 14.40
CA ALA A 259 7.28 16.42 14.49
C ALA A 259 6.16 17.23 15.15
N TRP A 260 6.51 18.29 15.86
CA TRP A 260 5.54 19.11 16.59
C TRP A 260 5.77 20.59 16.37
N GLN A 261 4.72 21.39 16.46
CA GLN A 261 4.89 22.84 16.51
C GLN A 261 5.69 23.23 17.75
N THR A 262 6.69 24.09 17.62
CA THR A 262 7.53 24.55 18.75
C THR A 262 6.86 25.62 19.60
N ALA A 263 5.81 26.26 19.08
CA ALA A 263 4.92 27.18 19.76
C ALA A 263 3.52 27.04 19.15
N VAL A 264 2.46 27.41 19.89
CA VAL A 264 1.09 27.38 19.38
C VAL A 264 0.99 28.22 18.10
N ASN A 265 0.49 27.61 17.02
CA ASN A 265 0.37 28.23 15.68
C ASN A 265 1.72 28.69 15.08
N GLY A 266 2.83 28.10 15.54
CA GLY A 266 4.20 28.47 15.17
C GLY A 266 4.87 27.51 14.18
N GLY A 267 6.19 27.61 14.09
CA GLY A 267 7.00 26.71 13.27
C GLY A 267 7.10 25.30 13.85
N TRP A 268 7.67 24.38 13.07
CA TRP A 268 7.77 22.95 13.39
C TRP A 268 9.16 22.55 13.88
N SER A 269 9.23 21.55 14.76
CA SER A 269 10.45 20.87 15.17
C SER A 269 11.06 20.12 13.99
N GLN A 270 12.31 19.67 14.13
CA GLN A 270 12.84 18.63 13.23
C GLN A 270 12.05 17.33 13.45
N TRP A 271 12.02 16.47 12.43
CA TRP A 271 11.47 15.12 12.60
C TRP A 271 12.32 14.31 13.59
N ARG A 272 11.63 13.55 14.44
CA ARG A 272 12.24 12.64 15.39
C ARG A 272 11.79 11.22 15.11
N PHE A 273 12.74 10.30 15.02
CA PHE A 273 12.49 8.87 14.87
C PHE A 273 12.13 8.23 16.22
N GLU A 274 11.03 7.49 16.26
CA GLU A 274 10.56 6.78 17.46
C GLU A 274 10.64 5.25 17.31
N GLY A 275 11.09 4.72 16.17
CA GLY A 275 11.11 3.28 15.91
C GLY A 275 9.71 2.72 15.67
N GLY A 276 9.41 1.56 16.26
CA GLY A 276 8.08 0.95 16.14
C GLY A 276 7.81 0.27 14.79
N PRO A 277 6.53 -0.05 14.50
CA PRO A 277 6.13 -0.77 13.30
C PRO A 277 6.51 -0.02 12.01
N ARG A 278 7.12 -0.76 11.06
CA ARG A 278 7.49 -0.25 9.73
C ARG A 278 6.28 -0.18 8.83
N ASN A 279 6.25 0.80 7.93
CA ASN A 279 5.18 0.98 6.95
C ASN A 279 3.77 0.99 7.57
N ALA A 280 3.68 1.49 8.80
CA ALA A 280 2.47 1.37 9.60
C ALA A 280 1.39 2.36 9.19
N GLN A 281 0.15 1.91 9.31
CA GLN A 281 -1.00 2.76 9.41
C GLN A 281 -1.05 3.41 10.78
N LEU A 282 -1.37 4.71 10.80
CA LEU A 282 -1.36 5.51 12.01
C LEU A 282 -2.76 6.04 12.33
N ALA A 283 -3.16 5.91 13.59
CA ALA A 283 -4.22 6.71 14.17
C ALA A 283 -3.70 7.36 15.44
N VAL A 284 -4.20 8.55 15.74
CA VAL A 284 -3.91 9.27 16.98
C VAL A 284 -5.20 9.68 17.65
N ALA A 285 -5.27 9.52 18.97
CA ALA A 285 -6.38 9.99 19.78
C ALA A 285 -5.86 10.69 21.04
N ALA A 286 -6.64 11.64 21.56
CA ALA A 286 -6.35 12.27 22.83
C ALA A 286 -6.98 11.44 23.96
N ASN A 287 -6.20 11.15 25.00
CA ASN A 287 -6.71 10.64 26.26
C ASN A 287 -7.53 11.73 26.97
N ALA A 288 -8.45 11.32 27.86
CA ALA A 288 -9.24 12.25 28.67
C ALA A 288 -8.39 13.18 29.55
N ASP A 289 -7.16 12.79 29.87
CA ASP A 289 -6.17 13.59 30.60
C ASP A 289 -5.32 14.53 29.71
N GLY A 290 -5.59 14.58 28.41
CA GLY A 290 -4.93 15.46 27.44
C GLY A 290 -3.65 14.92 26.82
N ARG A 291 -3.22 13.69 27.17
CA ARG A 291 -2.06 13.04 26.53
C ARG A 291 -2.46 12.47 25.17
N LEU A 292 -1.66 12.72 24.14
CA LEU A 292 -1.83 12.02 22.86
C LEU A 292 -1.37 10.57 22.96
N GLU A 293 -2.03 9.68 22.24
CA GLU A 293 -1.67 8.28 22.08
C GLU A 293 -1.77 7.89 20.60
N VAL A 294 -0.70 7.27 20.11
CA VAL A 294 -0.51 6.89 18.71
C VAL A 294 -0.55 5.38 18.59
N PHE A 295 -1.31 4.92 17.62
CA PHE A 295 -1.57 3.53 17.30
C PHE A 295 -0.96 3.24 15.94
N ALA A 296 -0.11 2.23 15.84
CA ALA A 296 0.64 1.88 14.64
C ALA A 296 0.36 0.43 14.23
N LEU A 297 -0.35 0.24 13.13
CA LEU A 297 -0.74 -1.06 12.58
C LEU A 297 0.01 -1.37 11.29
N SER A 298 0.69 -2.51 11.23
CA SER A 298 1.29 -3.05 10.02
C SER A 298 0.66 -4.40 9.68
N ASP A 299 1.07 -5.03 8.56
CA ASP A 299 0.61 -6.37 8.21
C ASP A 299 0.95 -7.43 9.28
N SER A 300 2.00 -7.22 10.09
CA SER A 300 2.50 -8.22 11.04
C SER A 300 2.36 -7.84 12.52
N THR A 301 2.32 -6.56 12.85
CA THR A 301 2.26 -6.09 14.25
C THR A 301 1.33 -4.90 14.42
N PHE A 302 0.76 -4.77 15.61
CA PHE A 302 0.03 -3.60 16.05
C PHE A 302 0.60 -3.17 17.39
N ASP A 303 1.25 -2.00 17.43
CA ASP A 303 1.82 -1.42 18.64
C ASP A 303 1.25 -0.02 18.90
N HIS A 304 1.41 0.47 20.13
CA HIS A 304 1.01 1.82 20.51
C HIS A 304 2.05 2.50 21.42
N MET A 305 2.05 3.83 21.44
CA MET A 305 2.85 4.65 22.35
C MET A 305 2.05 5.89 22.76
N TRP A 306 2.33 6.44 23.95
CA TRP A 306 1.59 7.59 24.48
C TRP A 306 2.53 8.64 25.05
N GLN A 307 2.10 9.90 25.02
CA GLN A 307 2.74 10.96 25.80
C GLN A 307 2.66 10.61 27.29
N THR A 308 3.74 10.82 28.04
CA THR A 308 3.85 10.55 29.49
C THR A 308 3.28 11.69 30.35
N ALA A 309 3.16 12.87 29.76
CA ALA A 309 2.45 14.03 30.27
C ALA A 309 1.94 14.84 29.05
N PRO A 310 0.85 15.63 29.16
CA PRO A 310 0.34 16.38 28.02
C PRO A 310 1.42 17.25 27.37
N GLY A 311 1.67 17.06 26.07
CA GLY A 311 2.72 17.76 25.32
C GLY A 311 4.17 17.40 25.70
N GLY A 312 4.36 16.35 26.49
CA GLY A 312 5.66 15.89 27.01
C GLY A 312 6.30 14.74 26.21
N SER A 313 7.28 14.07 26.81
CA SER A 313 7.97 12.92 26.22
C SER A 313 7.05 11.72 26.00
N TRP A 314 7.41 10.86 25.05
CA TRP A 314 6.67 9.65 24.74
C TRP A 314 7.15 8.43 25.54
N SER A 315 6.26 7.46 25.75
CA SER A 315 6.57 6.14 26.28
C SER A 315 7.39 5.32 25.27
N ALA A 316 7.91 4.16 25.71
CA ALA A 316 8.30 3.12 24.76
C ALA A 316 7.06 2.53 24.07
N TRP A 317 7.25 1.88 22.92
CA TRP A 317 6.22 1.10 22.24
C TRP A 317 5.78 -0.09 23.11
N GLY A 318 4.46 -0.26 23.24
CA GLY A 318 3.83 -1.44 23.80
C GLY A 318 3.17 -2.28 22.71
N ASN A 319 3.21 -3.60 22.85
CA ASN A 319 2.42 -4.46 21.97
C ASN A 319 0.92 -4.22 22.21
N PHE A 320 0.20 -3.97 21.14
CA PHE A 320 -1.22 -3.66 21.17
C PHE A 320 -2.07 -4.74 20.50
N GLY A 321 -1.48 -5.61 19.68
CA GLY A 321 -2.16 -6.73 19.03
C GLY A 321 -1.33 -7.37 17.92
N GLY A 322 -2.00 -8.16 17.09
CA GLY A 322 -1.44 -8.69 15.84
C GLY A 322 -1.67 -7.73 14.66
N GLY A 323 -1.04 -8.00 13.52
CA GLY A 323 -1.18 -7.19 12.31
C GLY A 323 -2.59 -7.16 11.72
N GLY A 324 -2.78 -6.28 10.73
CA GLY A 324 -4.09 -5.99 10.14
C GLY A 324 -3.97 -5.16 8.86
N TYR A 325 -5.06 -4.53 8.44
CA TYR A 325 -5.14 -3.77 7.19
C TYR A 325 -5.22 -2.26 7.42
N ARG A 326 -6.23 -1.78 8.15
CA ARG A 326 -6.44 -0.35 8.49
C ARG A 326 -6.97 -0.23 9.91
N LEU A 327 -6.76 0.95 10.50
CA LEU A 327 -7.26 1.29 11.84
C LEU A 327 -7.94 2.66 11.85
N ALA A 328 -8.78 2.88 12.84
CA ALA A 328 -9.29 4.18 13.23
C ALA A 328 -9.38 4.25 14.76
N ALA A 329 -9.18 5.43 15.35
CA ALA A 329 -9.30 5.64 16.79
C ALA A 329 -10.26 6.80 17.06
N GLY A 330 -11.15 6.61 18.03
CA GLY A 330 -12.14 7.60 18.44
C GLY A 330 -12.31 7.65 19.95
N ASN A 331 -12.98 8.69 20.43
CA ASN A 331 -13.27 8.85 21.85
C ASN A 331 -14.75 8.60 22.11
N ASN A 332 -15.02 7.67 23.03
CA ASN A 332 -16.33 7.56 23.66
C ASN A 332 -16.68 8.86 24.41
N ALA A 333 -17.97 9.10 24.65
CA ALA A 333 -18.42 10.30 25.35
C ALA A 333 -17.91 10.41 26.80
N ASP A 334 -17.52 9.29 27.41
CA ASP A 334 -16.88 9.25 28.73
C ASP A 334 -15.36 9.51 28.71
N GLY A 335 -14.79 9.78 27.53
CA GLY A 335 -13.36 10.07 27.34
C GLY A 335 -12.48 8.84 27.16
N ARG A 336 -13.03 7.62 27.16
CA ARG A 336 -12.26 6.41 26.84
C ARG A 336 -11.94 6.37 25.34
N ILE A 337 -10.68 6.09 25.02
CA ILE A 337 -10.30 5.79 23.63
C ILE A 337 -10.84 4.41 23.26
N GLU A 338 -11.37 4.29 22.05
CA GLU A 338 -11.73 3.03 21.40
C GLU A 338 -11.11 2.98 20.00
N VAL A 339 -10.43 1.87 19.73
CA VAL A 339 -9.64 1.66 18.53
C VAL A 339 -10.27 0.52 17.74
N PHE A 340 -10.49 0.76 16.46
CA PHE A 340 -11.03 -0.19 15.51
C PHE A 340 -9.93 -0.59 14.54
N ALA A 341 -9.86 -1.87 14.18
CA ALA A 341 -8.93 -2.37 13.18
C ALA A 341 -9.60 -3.44 12.32
N SER A 342 -9.32 -3.40 11.02
CA SER A 342 -9.76 -4.42 10.08
C SER A 342 -8.62 -5.37 9.74
N ASN A 343 -8.97 -6.60 9.38
CA ASN A 343 -8.04 -7.58 8.83
C ASN A 343 -8.77 -8.45 7.80
N ALA A 344 -8.16 -9.55 7.38
CA ALA A 344 -8.72 -10.46 6.37
C ALA A 344 -10.00 -11.19 6.81
N THR A 345 -10.42 -11.10 8.08
CA THR A 345 -11.59 -11.81 8.61
C THR A 345 -12.72 -10.89 9.07
N GLY A 346 -12.49 -9.58 9.20
CA GLY A 346 -13.53 -8.62 9.56
C GLY A 346 -12.99 -7.39 10.28
N VAL A 347 -13.85 -6.73 11.05
CA VAL A 347 -13.53 -5.57 11.87
C VAL A 347 -13.56 -5.94 13.35
N PHE A 348 -12.56 -5.48 14.07
CA PHE A 348 -12.33 -5.72 15.48
C PHE A 348 -12.17 -4.40 16.21
N HIS A 349 -12.41 -4.39 17.51
CA HIS A 349 -12.21 -3.23 18.36
C HIS A 349 -11.56 -3.58 19.68
N ARG A 350 -10.94 -2.57 20.29
CA ARG A 350 -10.34 -2.60 21.62
C ARG A 350 -10.52 -1.23 22.26
N TRP A 351 -10.95 -1.20 23.51
CA TRP A 351 -11.27 0.05 24.21
C TRP A 351 -10.54 0.16 25.54
N GLN A 352 -10.32 1.39 25.98
CA GLN A 352 -9.88 1.63 27.34
C GLN A 352 -10.98 1.23 28.32
N THR A 353 -10.63 0.60 29.45
CA THR A 353 -11.61 0.15 30.46
C THR A 353 -11.95 1.23 31.48
N ALA A 354 -11.11 2.27 31.57
CA ALA A 354 -11.38 3.52 32.28
C ALA A 354 -10.79 4.69 31.47
N PRO A 355 -11.28 5.93 31.62
CA PRO A 355 -10.69 7.06 30.92
C PRO A 355 -9.19 7.17 31.21
N SER A 356 -8.38 7.18 30.15
CA SER A 356 -6.91 7.24 30.23
C SER A 356 -6.23 6.05 30.93
N GLY A 357 -6.90 4.88 31.04
CA GLY A 357 -6.32 3.75 31.75
C GLY A 357 -6.93 2.38 31.43
N GLY A 358 -6.05 1.37 31.40
CA GLY A 358 -6.43 -0.01 31.12
C GLY A 358 -6.89 -0.23 29.68
N TRP A 359 -6.90 -1.47 29.23
CA TRP A 359 -7.39 -1.85 27.90
C TRP A 359 -8.12 -3.19 27.98
N ALA A 360 -9.27 -3.27 27.33
CA ALA A 360 -9.97 -4.54 27.09
C ALA A 360 -9.15 -5.44 26.15
N ASN A 361 -9.57 -6.68 25.95
CA ASN A 361 -9.02 -7.51 24.89
C ASN A 361 -9.56 -7.06 23.52
N TRP A 362 -8.92 -7.51 22.44
CA TRP A 362 -9.51 -7.39 21.11
C TRP A 362 -10.74 -8.27 20.99
N GLU A 363 -11.83 -7.69 20.50
CA GLU A 363 -13.09 -8.39 20.23
C GLU A 363 -13.58 -8.06 18.82
N GLY A 364 -14.36 -8.96 18.22
CA GLY A 364 -15.02 -8.69 16.95
C GLY A 364 -16.24 -7.79 17.17
N VAL A 365 -16.42 -6.76 16.34
CA VAL A 365 -17.53 -5.81 16.52
C VAL A 365 -18.71 -6.17 15.60
N GLY A 366 -19.35 -7.30 15.90
CA GLY A 366 -20.54 -7.75 15.15
C GLY A 366 -20.27 -8.23 13.71
N GLY A 367 -19.00 -8.42 13.33
CA GLY A 367 -18.59 -8.77 11.96
C GLY A 367 -18.03 -7.55 11.22
N GLY A 368 -18.48 -7.36 9.98
CA GLY A 368 -18.11 -6.23 9.12
C GLY A 368 -17.23 -6.63 7.94
N PRO A 369 -17.11 -5.77 6.92
CA PRO A 369 -16.38 -6.12 5.72
C PRO A 369 -14.88 -6.28 6.03
N ALA A 370 -14.32 -7.43 5.66
CA ALA A 370 -12.89 -7.68 5.80
C ALA A 370 -12.07 -6.72 4.93
N ASN A 371 -10.82 -6.47 5.33
CA ASN A 371 -9.88 -5.57 4.64
C ASN A 371 -10.46 -4.17 4.37
N SER A 372 -11.25 -3.64 5.30
CA SER A 372 -11.87 -2.31 5.16
C SER A 372 -10.94 -1.20 5.59
N ARG A 373 -10.98 -0.07 4.91
CA ARG A 373 -10.63 1.23 5.48
C ARG A 373 -11.68 1.66 6.46
N LEU A 374 -11.24 2.28 7.55
CA LEU A 374 -12.09 2.61 8.68
C LEU A 374 -12.06 4.12 8.90
N ALA A 375 -13.25 4.69 9.08
CA ALA A 375 -13.42 6.00 9.70
C ALA A 375 -14.33 5.84 10.91
N VAL A 376 -14.03 6.56 11.99
CA VAL A 376 -14.89 6.61 13.17
C VAL A 376 -15.17 8.06 13.47
N GLU A 377 -16.43 8.36 13.80
CA GLU A 377 -16.83 9.68 14.25
C GLU A 377 -17.73 9.59 15.48
N THR A 378 -17.66 10.64 16.30
CA THR A 378 -18.56 10.79 17.45
C THR A 378 -19.76 11.62 17.00
N ALA A 379 -20.92 10.98 16.88
CA ALA A 379 -22.16 11.67 16.62
C ALA A 379 -22.45 12.70 17.74
N PRO A 380 -23.18 13.79 17.48
CA PRO A 380 -23.44 14.84 18.49
C PRO A 380 -24.17 14.35 19.74
N ASP A 381 -24.86 13.21 19.65
CA ASP A 381 -25.52 12.57 20.79
C ASP A 381 -24.53 11.78 21.68
N GLY A 382 -23.24 11.77 21.34
CA GLY A 382 -22.16 11.13 22.09
C GLY A 382 -21.89 9.68 21.70
N ARG A 383 -22.60 9.14 20.71
CA ARG A 383 -22.40 7.75 20.24
C ARG A 383 -21.32 7.69 19.17
N LEU A 384 -20.49 6.66 19.21
CA LEU A 384 -19.57 6.36 18.11
C LEU A 384 -20.32 5.72 16.94
N GLU A 385 -19.96 6.12 15.73
CA GLU A 385 -20.39 5.52 14.47
C GLU A 385 -19.14 5.19 13.65
N VAL A 386 -19.08 3.96 13.14
CA VAL A 386 -17.93 3.38 12.46
C VAL A 386 -18.33 3.02 11.04
N PHE A 387 -17.52 3.48 10.10
CA PHE A 387 -17.70 3.30 8.67
C PHE A 387 -16.60 2.39 8.15
N ALA A 388 -16.97 1.34 7.43
CA ALA A 388 -16.03 0.35 6.89
C ALA A 388 -16.19 0.21 5.38
N LEU A 389 -15.17 0.68 4.65
CA LEU A 389 -15.11 0.65 3.20
C LEU A 389 -14.05 -0.35 2.73
N SER A 390 -14.50 -1.45 2.15
CA SER A 390 -13.67 -2.34 1.33
C SER A 390 -13.82 -1.99 -0.15
N ASP A 391 -13.09 -2.70 -1.00
CA ASP A 391 -13.10 -2.53 -2.45
C ASP A 391 -14.47 -2.81 -3.08
N SER A 392 -15.24 -3.70 -2.48
CA SER A 392 -16.54 -4.12 -3.01
C SER A 392 -17.71 -3.70 -2.14
N THR A 393 -17.49 -3.45 -0.86
CA THR A 393 -18.54 -3.31 0.15
C THR A 393 -18.31 -2.09 1.02
N PHE A 394 -19.34 -1.29 1.23
CA PHE A 394 -19.38 -0.23 2.24
C PHE A 394 -20.49 -0.53 3.25
N GLU A 395 -20.13 -0.77 4.49
CA GLU A 395 -21.06 -0.90 5.61
C GLU A 395 -20.74 0.10 6.73
N HIS A 396 -21.71 0.34 7.58
CA HIS A 396 -21.54 1.14 8.79
C HIS A 396 -22.21 0.46 9.99
N LEU A 397 -21.78 0.80 11.19
CA LEU A 397 -22.48 0.46 12.42
C LEU A 397 -22.33 1.57 13.44
N TYR A 398 -23.19 1.58 14.46
CA TYR A 398 -23.19 2.60 15.49
C TYR A 398 -23.44 2.01 16.88
N GLN A 399 -23.01 2.72 17.91
CA GLN A 399 -23.41 2.39 19.27
C GLN A 399 -24.92 2.59 19.43
N THR A 400 -25.61 1.63 20.06
CA THR A 400 -27.07 1.68 20.31
C THR A 400 -27.47 2.59 21.48
N GLY A 401 -26.48 3.01 22.27
CA GLY A 401 -26.59 4.00 23.33
C GLY A 401 -25.21 4.57 23.63
N VAL A 402 -25.14 5.72 24.31
CA VAL A 402 -23.87 6.36 24.67
C VAL A 402 -23.02 5.40 25.52
N ASN A 403 -21.79 5.12 25.07
CA ASN A 403 -20.88 4.15 25.71
C ASN A 403 -21.48 2.72 25.79
N GLY A 404 -22.42 2.39 24.91
CA GLY A 404 -23.18 1.14 24.93
C GLY A 404 -22.70 0.09 23.94
N GLY A 405 -23.52 -0.94 23.74
CA GLY A 405 -23.28 -1.98 22.74
C GLY A 405 -23.52 -1.50 21.30
N TRP A 406 -23.20 -2.36 20.34
CA TRP A 406 -23.17 -2.05 18.92
C TRP A 406 -24.43 -2.51 18.17
N SER A 407 -24.82 -1.78 17.12
CA SER A 407 -25.80 -2.25 16.14
C SER A 407 -25.26 -3.42 15.31
N ALA A 408 -26.11 -4.03 14.48
CA ALA A 408 -25.62 -4.83 13.37
C ALA A 408 -24.95 -3.91 12.32
N TRP A 409 -24.08 -4.48 11.49
CA TRP A 409 -23.60 -3.81 10.29
C TRP A 409 -24.74 -3.62 9.29
N GLU A 410 -24.85 -2.43 8.74
CA GLU A 410 -25.86 -2.08 7.75
C GLU A 410 -25.18 -1.67 6.45
N ASN A 411 -25.78 -2.07 5.32
CA ASN A 411 -25.32 -1.66 4.00
C ASN A 411 -25.36 -0.13 3.89
N PHE A 412 -24.20 0.44 3.61
CA PHE A 412 -24.02 1.87 3.46
C PHE A 412 -23.69 2.28 2.02
N GLY A 413 -23.40 1.34 1.12
CA GLY A 413 -23.12 1.62 -0.29
C GLY A 413 -22.25 0.56 -0.97
N GLY A 414 -21.83 0.87 -2.20
CA GLY A 414 -20.81 0.09 -2.90
C GLY A 414 -19.40 0.40 -2.39
N GLY A 415 -18.46 -0.51 -2.64
CA GLY A 415 -17.05 -0.34 -2.28
C GLY A 415 -16.33 0.82 -3.00
N GLY A 416 -15.08 1.05 -2.61
CA GLY A 416 -14.34 2.23 -3.05
C GLY A 416 -12.86 2.21 -2.72
N HIS A 417 -12.25 3.39 -2.85
CA HIS A 417 -10.84 3.62 -2.62
C HIS A 417 -10.60 4.12 -1.21
N ASP A 418 -11.08 5.29 -0.78
CA ASP A 418 -10.89 5.77 0.59
C ASP A 418 -12.15 6.45 1.14
N LEU A 419 -12.19 6.66 2.46
CA LEU A 419 -13.28 7.35 3.15
C LEU A 419 -12.78 8.31 4.23
N ALA A 420 -13.54 9.38 4.43
CA ALA A 420 -13.40 10.28 5.56
C ALA A 420 -14.80 10.61 6.13
N ALA A 421 -14.90 10.74 7.44
CA ALA A 421 -16.14 11.13 8.10
C ALA A 421 -15.89 12.43 8.88
N GLY A 422 -16.93 13.26 8.95
CA GLY A 422 -16.97 14.46 9.77
C GLY A 422 -18.40 14.81 10.13
N TYR A 423 -18.59 15.99 10.71
CA TYR A 423 -19.92 16.46 11.07
C TYR A 423 -20.13 17.93 10.70
N ASN A 424 -21.37 18.21 10.30
CA ASN A 424 -21.84 19.54 9.93
C ASN A 424 -21.97 20.44 11.16
N GLN A 425 -22.16 21.75 10.94
CA GLN A 425 -22.37 22.70 12.04
C GLN A 425 -23.65 22.42 12.82
N ASP A 426 -24.66 21.82 12.17
CA ASP A 426 -25.89 21.35 12.82
C ASP A 426 -25.73 19.98 13.51
N GLY A 427 -24.53 19.39 13.50
CA GLY A 427 -24.21 18.12 14.12
C GLY A 427 -24.42 16.89 13.23
N ARG A 428 -25.09 17.01 12.08
CA ARG A 428 -25.31 15.82 11.23
C ARG A 428 -23.99 15.26 10.72
N LEU A 429 -23.78 13.96 10.88
CA LEU A 429 -22.63 13.29 10.28
C LEU A 429 -22.70 13.38 8.76
N GLU A 430 -21.54 13.51 8.14
CA GLU A 430 -21.37 13.48 6.70
C GLU A 430 -20.12 12.69 6.36
N VAL A 431 -20.30 11.73 5.45
CA VAL A 431 -19.29 10.74 5.07
C VAL A 431 -18.96 10.96 3.61
N PHE A 432 -17.67 10.97 3.32
CA PHE A 432 -17.09 11.14 2.00
C PHE A 432 -16.40 9.84 1.63
N ALA A 433 -16.55 9.43 0.37
CA ALA A 433 -15.87 8.26 -0.16
C ALA A 433 -15.41 8.50 -1.59
N SER A 434 -14.24 7.96 -1.93
CA SER A 434 -13.69 8.03 -3.28
C SER A 434 -13.76 6.67 -3.97
N ASN A 435 -13.80 6.66 -5.30
CA ASN A 435 -13.59 5.48 -6.13
C ASN A 435 -13.08 5.89 -7.52
N ALA A 436 -13.08 4.97 -8.48
CA ALA A 436 -12.59 5.22 -9.84
C ALA A 436 -13.33 6.36 -10.58
N ASN A 437 -14.53 6.73 -10.14
CA ASN A 437 -15.37 7.76 -10.74
C ASN A 437 -15.25 9.13 -10.04
N GLY A 438 -14.47 9.25 -8.96
CA GLY A 438 -14.30 10.50 -8.20
C GLY A 438 -14.72 10.37 -6.75
N VAL A 439 -15.11 11.50 -6.16
CA VAL A 439 -15.53 11.64 -4.76
C VAL A 439 -17.05 11.76 -4.68
N PHE A 440 -17.62 11.11 -3.67
CA PHE A 440 -19.03 11.05 -3.35
C PHE A 440 -19.21 11.37 -1.87
N HIS A 441 -20.41 11.83 -1.52
CA HIS A 441 -20.75 12.07 -0.12
C HIS A 441 -22.19 11.65 0.21
N ARG A 442 -22.41 11.37 1.49
CA ARG A 442 -23.69 10.98 2.07
C ARG A 442 -23.80 11.62 3.45
N TRP A 443 -24.95 12.17 3.80
CA TRP A 443 -25.14 12.89 5.06
C TRP A 443 -26.38 12.42 5.81
N GLN A 444 -26.34 12.52 7.13
CA GLN A 444 -27.52 12.24 7.94
C GLN A 444 -28.63 13.24 7.63
N THR A 445 -29.86 12.79 7.49
CA THR A 445 -31.07 13.64 7.34
C THR A 445 -31.89 13.74 8.64
N GLY A 446 -31.49 12.97 9.65
CA GLY A 446 -32.11 12.87 10.97
C GLY A 446 -31.49 11.70 11.74
N PRO A 447 -31.84 11.48 13.01
CA PRO A 447 -31.29 10.38 13.82
C PRO A 447 -31.50 9.03 13.12
N GLY A 448 -30.41 8.37 12.71
CA GLY A 448 -30.44 7.07 12.03
C GLY A 448 -30.98 7.08 10.59
N SER A 449 -31.11 8.24 9.95
CA SER A 449 -31.53 8.34 8.54
C SER A 449 -30.51 9.10 7.72
N TRP A 450 -30.32 8.68 6.47
CA TRP A 450 -29.27 9.19 5.58
C TRP A 450 -29.84 9.58 4.21
N SER A 451 -29.25 10.60 3.59
CA SER A 451 -29.48 10.94 2.18
C SER A 451 -29.06 9.80 1.26
N ASP A 452 -29.42 9.85 -0.02
CA ASP A 452 -28.71 9.05 -1.03
C ASP A 452 -27.24 9.50 -1.18
N TRP A 453 -26.40 8.66 -1.78
CA TRP A 453 -25.06 9.07 -2.20
C TRP A 453 -25.16 10.09 -3.33
N ALA A 454 -24.50 11.23 -3.16
CA ALA A 454 -24.38 12.25 -4.19
C ALA A 454 -22.94 12.32 -4.70
N GLY A 455 -22.77 12.48 -6.01
CA GLY A 455 -21.45 12.69 -6.62
C GLY A 455 -20.98 14.13 -6.43
N MET A 456 -19.71 14.30 -6.08
CA MET A 456 -19.04 15.60 -5.96
C MET A 456 -18.02 15.84 -7.09
N GLY A 457 -17.83 14.87 -8.00
CA GLY A 457 -16.75 14.93 -8.98
C GLY A 457 -15.39 14.80 -8.29
N GLY A 458 -14.40 15.59 -8.71
CA GLY A 458 -13.09 15.61 -8.07
C GLY A 458 -12.15 14.48 -8.51
N ILE A 459 -11.21 14.13 -7.64
CA ILE A 459 -10.09 13.24 -7.97
C ILE A 459 -10.52 11.78 -7.80
N SER A 460 -10.35 10.97 -8.85
CA SER A 460 -10.59 9.52 -8.82
C SER A 460 -9.55 8.79 -7.97
N ASN A 461 -9.99 7.76 -7.25
CA ASN A 461 -9.14 6.91 -6.41
C ASN A 461 -8.24 7.74 -5.49
N ALA A 462 -8.83 8.73 -4.82
CA ALA A 462 -8.12 9.63 -3.93
C ALA A 462 -8.09 9.09 -2.50
N GLU A 463 -7.02 9.37 -1.76
CA GLU A 463 -7.07 9.44 -0.30
C GLU A 463 -7.78 10.73 0.11
N LEU A 464 -8.56 10.65 1.19
CA LEU A 464 -9.46 11.69 1.65
C LEU A 464 -9.18 12.07 3.09
N THR A 465 -9.29 13.36 3.36
CA THR A 465 -9.40 13.86 4.72
C THR A 465 -10.39 15.01 4.76
N VAL A 466 -10.99 15.23 5.93
CA VAL A 466 -11.92 16.34 6.15
C VAL A 466 -11.50 17.14 7.35
N SER A 467 -11.73 18.45 7.28
CA SER A 467 -11.58 19.34 8.40
C SER A 467 -12.66 20.43 8.33
N ARG A 468 -12.81 21.18 9.40
CA ARG A 468 -13.80 22.24 9.50
C ARG A 468 -13.12 23.58 9.59
N SER A 469 -13.57 24.51 8.76
CA SER A 469 -13.19 25.92 8.90
C SER A 469 -13.71 26.48 10.23
N ALA A 470 -13.09 27.56 10.72
CA ALA A 470 -13.46 28.19 11.99
C ALA A 470 -14.93 28.67 12.04
N ASP A 471 -15.56 28.91 10.90
CA ASP A 471 -16.98 29.27 10.78
C ASP A 471 -17.94 28.06 10.72
N GLY A 472 -17.39 26.85 10.79
CA GLY A 472 -18.14 25.60 10.87
C GLY A 472 -18.38 24.89 9.53
N ARG A 473 -17.90 25.43 8.41
CA ARG A 473 -17.99 24.82 7.08
C ARG A 473 -17.11 23.57 7.00
N VAL A 474 -17.65 22.49 6.44
CA VAL A 474 -16.88 21.29 6.12
C VAL A 474 -16.05 21.54 4.86
N GLU A 475 -14.79 21.12 4.89
CA GLU A 475 -13.86 21.16 3.77
C GLU A 475 -13.22 19.78 3.60
N VAL A 476 -13.23 19.30 2.36
CA VAL A 476 -12.77 17.97 1.96
C VAL A 476 -11.53 18.14 1.10
N TYR A 477 -10.50 17.36 1.41
CA TYR A 477 -9.26 17.33 0.66
C TYR A 477 -9.08 15.94 0.07
N ALA A 478 -8.63 15.91 -1.18
CA ALA A 478 -8.41 14.68 -1.93
C ALA A 478 -7.00 14.70 -2.54
N ILE A 479 -6.29 13.59 -2.46
CA ILE A 479 -4.99 13.41 -3.12
C ILE A 479 -4.90 12.04 -3.78
N ASN A 480 -4.26 11.96 -4.94
CA ASN A 480 -3.76 10.71 -5.49
C ASN A 480 -2.34 10.90 -6.02
N ALA A 481 -1.76 9.89 -6.66
CA ALA A 481 -0.39 9.94 -7.18
C ALA A 481 -0.10 11.13 -8.11
N ASN A 482 -1.12 11.72 -8.74
CA ASN A 482 -0.96 12.74 -9.79
C ASN A 482 -1.42 14.14 -9.37
N ALA A 483 -2.39 14.27 -8.47
CA ALA A 483 -2.98 15.56 -8.13
C ALA A 483 -3.48 15.62 -6.68
N ALA A 484 -3.55 16.85 -6.15
CA ALA A 484 -4.28 17.19 -4.94
C ALA A 484 -5.33 18.27 -5.23
N GLY A 485 -6.50 18.14 -4.61
CA GLY A 485 -7.63 19.05 -4.77
C GLY A 485 -8.40 19.20 -3.46
N HIS A 486 -9.21 20.26 -3.37
CA HIS A 486 -10.11 20.45 -2.25
C HIS A 486 -11.43 21.08 -2.68
N ALA A 487 -12.48 20.82 -1.91
CA ALA A 487 -13.80 21.41 -2.06
C ALA A 487 -14.36 21.76 -0.67
N TRP A 488 -15.10 22.86 -0.56
CA TRP A 488 -15.62 23.36 0.70
C TRP A 488 -17.09 23.72 0.60
N GLN A 489 -17.83 23.59 1.70
CA GLN A 489 -19.17 24.14 1.77
C GLN A 489 -19.11 25.67 1.56
N THR A 490 -19.99 26.20 0.70
CA THR A 490 -20.01 27.65 0.39
C THR A 490 -20.50 28.52 1.56
N ARG A 491 -21.27 27.92 2.47
CA ARG A 491 -21.67 28.40 3.80
C ARG A 491 -22.01 27.16 4.64
N PRO A 492 -22.08 27.23 5.98
CA PRO A 492 -22.38 26.04 6.78
C PRO A 492 -23.66 25.33 6.31
N ASN A 493 -23.58 24.01 6.20
CA ASN A 493 -24.68 23.11 5.80
C ASN A 493 -25.23 23.39 4.38
N ALA A 494 -24.44 24.02 3.50
CA ALA A 494 -24.83 24.27 2.11
C ALA A 494 -24.07 23.38 1.13
N ALA A 495 -24.41 23.53 -0.15
CA ALA A 495 -23.70 22.88 -1.24
C ALA A 495 -22.19 23.21 -1.22
N PHE A 496 -21.41 22.23 -1.65
CA PHE A 496 -19.98 22.35 -1.84
C PHE A 496 -19.65 23.20 -3.07
N SER A 497 -18.49 23.83 -3.04
CA SER A 497 -17.87 24.46 -4.19
C SER A 497 -17.52 23.43 -5.26
N GLU A 498 -17.23 23.91 -6.47
CA GLU A 498 -16.42 23.14 -7.41
C GLU A 498 -15.06 22.80 -6.79
N TRP A 499 -14.45 21.70 -7.24
CA TRP A 499 -13.11 21.33 -6.82
C TRP A 499 -12.08 22.34 -7.31
N ALA A 500 -11.26 22.86 -6.39
CA ALA A 500 -10.12 23.68 -6.73
C ALA A 500 -8.82 22.85 -6.69
N THR A 501 -7.90 23.14 -7.60
CA THR A 501 -6.54 22.57 -7.57
C THR A 501 -5.85 22.99 -6.28
N PHE A 502 -5.36 22.01 -5.53
CA PHE A 502 -4.75 22.24 -4.24
C PHE A 502 -3.25 21.92 -4.22
N GLY A 503 -2.74 21.17 -5.19
CA GLY A 503 -1.31 20.85 -5.32
C GLY A 503 -1.03 19.74 -6.33
N GLY A 504 0.22 19.28 -6.36
CA GLY A 504 0.61 18.07 -7.07
C GLY A 504 0.11 16.80 -6.36
N GLY A 505 0.43 15.64 -6.94
CA GLY A 505 0.09 14.35 -6.36
C GLY A 505 0.96 13.94 -5.18
N GLY A 506 0.54 12.87 -4.53
CA GLY A 506 1.17 12.30 -3.35
C GLY A 506 0.61 10.92 -3.00
N THR A 507 0.97 10.45 -1.82
CA THR A 507 0.64 9.10 -1.33
C THR A 507 -0.39 9.11 -0.20
N GLU A 508 -0.55 10.21 0.54
CA GLU A 508 -1.49 10.32 1.66
C GLU A 508 -1.84 11.78 1.96
N ILE A 509 -2.98 12.02 2.62
CA ILE A 509 -3.39 13.33 3.12
C ILE A 509 -4.04 13.25 4.51
N ALA A 510 -3.70 14.18 5.40
CA ALA A 510 -4.34 14.36 6.69
C ALA A 510 -4.54 15.85 6.97
N ALA A 511 -5.60 16.21 7.70
CA ALA A 511 -5.86 17.60 8.08
C ALA A 511 -6.06 17.73 9.58
N GLY A 512 -5.60 18.85 10.13
CA GLY A 512 -5.80 19.22 11.52
C GLY A 512 -6.06 20.73 11.64
N ASN A 513 -6.62 21.14 12.78
CA ASN A 513 -6.86 22.55 13.07
C ASN A 513 -5.85 23.05 14.11
N ASN A 514 -5.16 24.12 13.74
CA ASN A 514 -4.41 24.97 14.66
C ASN A 514 -5.30 25.46 15.82
N ALA A 515 -4.68 25.95 16.90
CA ALA A 515 -5.43 26.42 18.07
C ALA A 515 -6.34 27.63 17.76
N ASP A 516 -6.01 28.40 16.72
CA ASP A 516 -6.83 29.51 16.22
C ASP A 516 -7.91 29.08 15.20
N GLY A 517 -8.08 27.77 14.97
CA GLY A 517 -9.08 27.20 14.07
C GLY A 517 -8.64 27.12 12.62
N ARG A 518 -7.48 27.68 12.24
CA ARG A 518 -6.97 27.57 10.86
C ARG A 518 -6.61 26.13 10.52
N ILE A 519 -7.02 25.69 9.34
CA ILE A 519 -6.73 24.34 8.85
C ILE A 519 -5.27 24.27 8.40
N GLU A 520 -4.61 23.19 8.76
CA GLU A 520 -3.30 22.79 8.27
C GLU A 520 -3.39 21.36 7.74
N VAL A 521 -2.97 21.20 6.48
CA VAL A 521 -3.07 19.96 5.72
C VAL A 521 -1.66 19.42 5.54
N PHE A 522 -1.49 18.14 5.86
CA PHE A 522 -0.26 17.38 5.71
C PHE A 522 -0.46 16.38 4.59
N ALA A 523 0.52 16.23 3.73
CA ALA A 523 0.49 15.25 2.67
C ALA A 523 1.86 14.60 2.50
N THR A 524 1.87 13.39 1.94
CA THR A 524 3.10 12.60 1.82
C THR A 524 3.42 12.26 0.37
N SER A 525 4.67 11.89 0.14
CA SER A 525 5.19 11.37 -1.13
C SER A 525 6.35 10.42 -0.84
N HIS A 526 6.85 9.76 -1.89
CA HIS A 526 8.09 8.99 -1.84
C HIS A 526 9.32 9.82 -1.41
N ALA A 527 9.25 11.15 -1.43
CA ALA A 527 10.34 12.03 -1.04
C ALA A 527 10.22 12.56 0.41
N GLY A 528 9.04 12.48 1.03
CA GLY A 528 8.83 12.98 2.38
C GLY A 528 7.42 13.54 2.64
N VAL A 529 7.31 14.29 3.74
CA VAL A 529 6.09 14.92 4.25
C VAL A 529 6.13 16.43 4.03
N TYR A 530 5.07 16.95 3.41
CA TYR A 530 4.87 18.36 3.13
C TYR A 530 3.56 18.84 3.76
N HIS A 531 3.45 20.14 3.99
CA HIS A 531 2.27 20.75 4.57
C HIS A 531 1.89 22.07 3.91
N LYS A 532 0.62 22.44 4.06
CA LYS A 532 0.03 23.68 3.59
C LYS A 532 -0.98 24.14 4.61
N TRP A 533 -0.94 25.41 4.99
CA TRP A 533 -1.79 25.95 6.05
C TRP A 533 -2.54 27.18 5.60
N GLN A 534 -3.70 27.39 6.20
CA GLN A 534 -4.46 28.62 6.02
C GLN A 534 -3.65 29.81 6.56
N THR A 535 -3.45 30.84 5.75
CA THR A 535 -2.84 32.13 6.13
C THR A 535 -3.89 33.19 6.46
N GLY A 536 -5.14 32.91 6.13
CA GLY A 536 -6.33 33.68 6.40
C GLY A 536 -7.55 32.79 6.21
N PHE A 537 -8.75 33.37 6.23
CA PHE A 537 -10.00 32.57 6.17
C PHE A 537 -10.16 31.75 4.88
N ALA A 538 -9.65 32.25 3.74
CA ALA A 538 -9.74 31.58 2.44
C ALA A 538 -8.40 31.58 1.68
N THR A 539 -7.32 32.01 2.32
CA THR A 539 -5.99 32.07 1.71
C THR A 539 -5.09 31.01 2.32
N TRP A 540 -4.21 30.46 1.51
CA TRP A 540 -3.32 29.37 1.88
C TRP A 540 -1.86 29.76 1.65
N SER A 541 -0.94 29.16 2.41
CA SER A 541 0.48 29.16 2.09
C SER A 541 0.73 28.39 0.79
N ASP A 542 1.95 28.45 0.25
CA ASP A 542 2.42 27.41 -0.67
C ASP A 542 2.64 26.09 0.07
N TRP A 543 2.73 24.98 -0.66
CA TRP A 543 3.20 23.72 -0.08
C TRP A 543 4.68 23.87 0.28
N ALA A 544 5.03 23.43 1.48
CA ALA A 544 6.41 23.40 1.96
C ALA A 544 6.70 22.04 2.58
N TRP A 545 7.97 21.66 2.65
CA TRP A 545 8.38 20.54 3.49
C TRP A 545 7.98 20.81 4.94
N LEU A 546 7.51 19.77 5.65
CA LEU A 546 7.35 19.88 7.09
C LEU A 546 8.75 19.88 7.71
N ASN A 547 9.30 21.08 7.88
CA ASN A 547 10.69 21.33 8.25
C ASN A 547 11.70 20.67 7.28
N ASP A 548 12.42 19.62 7.71
CA ASP A 548 13.45 18.91 6.96
C ASP A 548 12.91 17.81 6.03
N GLY A 549 11.59 17.73 5.85
CA GLY A 549 10.91 16.83 4.92
C GLY A 549 10.61 15.44 5.51
N GLY A 550 11.31 15.03 6.56
CA GLY A 550 10.97 13.83 7.33
C GLY A 550 11.13 12.52 6.57
N PRO A 551 10.44 11.45 6.98
CA PRO A 551 10.59 10.14 6.36
C PRO A 551 9.94 10.09 4.97
N ALA A 552 10.59 9.41 4.04
CA ALA A 552 9.97 8.98 2.79
C ALA A 552 8.83 7.99 3.07
N VAL A 553 7.71 8.19 2.38
CA VAL A 553 6.49 7.37 2.54
C VAL A 553 6.21 6.67 1.21
N ASN A 554 6.26 5.33 1.23
CA ASN A 554 6.12 4.49 0.04
C ASN A 554 4.70 3.99 -0.20
#